data_AF-A0A7S2IVA0-F1
#
_entry.id   AF-A0A7S2IVA0-F1
#
_cell.length_a   1.000
_cell.length_b   1.000
_cell.length_c   1.000
_cell.angle_alpha   90.00
_cell.angle_beta   90.00
_cell.angle_gamma   90.00
#
_symmetry.space_group_name_H-M   'P 1'
#
loop_
_entity.id
_entity.type
_entity.pdbx_description
1 polymer ?
#
loop_
_entity_poly.entity_id
_entity_poly.type
_entity_poly.pdbx_seq_one_letter_code
_entity_poly.pdbx_strand_id
1 'polypeptide(L)'
;MTMQHVDPWVALAVLELNRTGTAGRRLSEGTLFTTKAELITAVDAWVANEADARATYGAIGDWGTGELTDMRGVVCACTSSWCVSNVPECRAAMQSFNADINGWDVSRVTTFRWMFAYSVFNQPLISWDTSRV
;
A
#
# COMPACT_ATOMS: atom_id res chain seq x y z
N MET A 1 20.89 -23.80 20.76
CA MET A 1 19.62 -23.36 21.39
C MET A 1 19.47 -21.90 20.99
N THR A 2 18.63 -21.48 20.04
CA THR A 2 17.48 -22.07 19.37
C THR A 2 17.56 -21.78 17.87
N MET A 3 17.21 -22.77 17.04
CA MET A 3 16.91 -22.55 15.62
C MET A 3 15.71 -21.59 15.56
N GLN A 4 15.86 -20.46 14.88
CA GLN A 4 14.70 -19.65 14.51
C GLN A 4 13.89 -20.46 13.49
N HIS A 5 12.73 -20.91 13.96
CA HIS A 5 11.70 -21.53 13.16
C HIS A 5 11.25 -20.49 12.13
N VAL A 6 11.72 -20.62 10.89
CA VAL A 6 11.12 -19.95 9.75
C VAL A 6 9.70 -20.49 9.62
N ASP A 7 8.73 -19.61 9.86
CA ASP A 7 7.32 -19.95 9.85
C ASP A 7 6.92 -20.50 8.47
N PRO A 8 6.39 -21.74 8.37
CA PRO A 8 6.05 -22.38 7.09
C PRO A 8 5.07 -21.57 6.24
N TRP A 9 4.31 -20.66 6.86
CA TRP A 9 3.39 -19.75 6.16
C TRP A 9 4.11 -18.70 5.30
N VAL A 10 5.34 -18.32 5.66
CA VAL A 10 6.13 -17.32 4.91
C VAL A 10 6.68 -17.91 3.61
N ALA A 11 7.07 -19.19 3.60
CA ALA A 11 7.58 -19.86 2.41
C ALA A 11 6.49 -20.14 1.37
N LEU A 12 5.27 -20.47 1.82
CA LEU A 12 4.10 -20.62 0.95
C LEU A 12 3.70 -19.27 0.33
N ALA A 13 3.63 -18.20 1.12
CA ALA A 13 3.26 -16.87 0.64
C ALA A 13 4.19 -16.36 -0.49
N VAL A 14 5.51 -16.57 -0.37
CA VAL A 14 6.48 -16.19 -1.41
C VAL A 14 6.32 -17.03 -2.69
N LEU A 15 5.93 -18.31 -2.56
CA LEU A 15 5.67 -19.21 -3.70
C LEU A 15 4.31 -18.96 -4.37
N GLU A 16 3.30 -18.52 -3.61
CA GLU A 16 1.98 -18.15 -4.13
C GLU A 16 1.97 -16.77 -4.80
N LEU A 17 2.72 -15.79 -4.27
CA LEU A 17 2.83 -14.44 -4.85
C LEU A 17 3.41 -14.43 -6.28
N ASN A 18 4.34 -15.36 -6.58
CA ASN A 18 4.91 -15.51 -7.92
C ASN A 18 3.99 -16.25 -8.91
N ARG A 19 2.88 -16.86 -8.44
CA ARG A 19 1.95 -17.63 -9.29
C ARG A 19 0.68 -16.89 -9.66
N THR A 20 0.30 -15.84 -8.94
CA THR A 20 -0.99 -15.15 -9.14
C THR A 20 -0.92 -13.84 -9.91
N GLY A 21 0.26 -13.34 -10.29
CA GLY A 21 0.37 -12.10 -11.08
C GLY A 21 -0.18 -10.85 -10.38
N THR A 22 -0.29 -10.90 -9.05
CA THR A 22 -0.85 -9.83 -8.19
C THR A 22 0.23 -9.13 -7.35
N ALA A 23 1.50 -9.46 -7.56
CA ALA A 23 2.62 -8.79 -6.92
C ALA A 23 3.32 -7.90 -7.95
N GLY A 24 3.48 -6.62 -7.62
CA GLY A 24 4.17 -5.66 -8.48
C GLY A 24 5.58 -6.10 -8.89
N ARG A 25 6.12 -5.53 -9.97
CA ARG A 25 7.46 -5.89 -10.48
C ARG A 25 8.54 -5.29 -9.58
N ARG A 26 9.36 -6.12 -8.92
CA ARG A 26 10.51 -5.65 -8.13
C ARG A 26 11.50 -4.83 -8.97
N LEU A 27 11.87 -3.65 -8.48
CA LEU A 27 12.97 -2.79 -8.95
C LEU A 27 14.17 -2.92 -8.01
N SER A 28 15.27 -2.21 -8.30
CA SER A 28 16.48 -2.23 -7.47
C SER A 28 16.28 -1.74 -6.04
N GLU A 29 15.28 -0.87 -5.81
CA GLU A 29 15.06 -0.19 -4.52
C GLU A 29 13.62 -0.28 -3.97
N GLY A 30 12.68 -0.84 -4.73
CA GLY A 30 11.27 -0.97 -4.31
C GLY A 30 10.43 -1.78 -5.30
N THR A 31 9.16 -1.98 -5.00
CA THR A 31 8.22 -2.67 -5.91
C THR A 31 7.45 -1.69 -6.79
N LEU A 32 7.35 -1.98 -8.09
CA LEU A 32 6.52 -1.24 -9.05
C LEU A 32 5.09 -1.77 -9.04
N PHE A 33 4.13 -0.90 -8.77
CA PHE A 33 2.70 -1.20 -8.80
C PHE A 33 2.08 -0.68 -10.10
N THR A 34 1.34 -1.55 -10.79
CA THR A 34 0.66 -1.21 -12.05
C THR A 34 -0.85 -1.14 -11.88
N THR A 35 -1.38 -1.71 -10.80
CA THR A 35 -2.79 -1.60 -10.45
C THR A 35 -3.00 -1.11 -9.02
N LYS A 36 -4.12 -0.43 -8.80
CA LYS A 36 -4.54 0.01 -7.46
C LYS A 36 -4.67 -1.17 -6.49
N ALA A 37 -5.13 -2.32 -6.98
CA ALA A 37 -5.32 -3.51 -6.16
C ALA A 37 -3.99 -4.02 -5.58
N GLU A 38 -2.92 -4.05 -6.39
CA GLU A 38 -1.58 -4.43 -5.93
C GLU A 38 -1.07 -3.47 -4.86
N LEU A 39 -1.23 -2.15 -5.09
CA LEU A 39 -0.82 -1.13 -4.11
C LEU A 39 -1.61 -1.27 -2.80
N ILE A 40 -2.92 -1.48 -2.90
CA ILE A 40 -3.81 -1.73 -1.75
C ILE A 40 -3.31 -2.93 -0.93
N THR A 41 -2.99 -4.05 -1.58
CA THR A 41 -2.47 -5.24 -0.90
C THR A 41 -1.14 -4.98 -0.20
N ALA A 42 -0.25 -4.20 -0.83
CA ALA A 42 1.04 -3.85 -0.22
C ALA A 42 0.87 -2.93 1.01
N VAL A 43 -0.02 -1.93 0.92
CA VAL A 43 -0.33 -1.03 2.05
C VAL A 43 -0.98 -1.80 3.20
N ASP A 44 -1.89 -2.74 2.92
CA ASP A 44 -2.49 -3.61 3.94
C ASP A 44 -1.43 -4.49 4.63
N ALA A 45 -0.51 -5.06 3.85
CA ALA A 45 0.60 -5.83 4.39
C ALA A 45 1.52 -4.97 5.27
N TRP A 46 1.81 -3.72 4.86
CA TRP A 46 2.62 -2.79 5.65
C TRP A 46 1.99 -2.48 7.01
N VAL A 47 0.68 -2.23 7.04
CA VAL A 47 -0.04 -1.98 8.29
C VAL A 47 -0.13 -3.24 9.16
N ALA A 48 -0.25 -4.41 8.57
CA ALA A 48 -0.29 -5.68 9.31
C ALA A 48 1.07 -6.02 9.93
N ASN A 49 2.16 -5.91 9.16
CA ASN A 49 3.52 -6.11 9.62
C ASN A 49 4.52 -5.39 8.69
N GLU A 50 5.05 -4.25 9.17
CA GLU A 50 6.03 -3.46 8.44
C GLU A 50 7.29 -4.26 8.07
N ALA A 51 7.80 -5.13 8.95
CA ALA A 51 9.05 -5.86 8.71
C ALA A 51 8.90 -6.84 7.54
N ASP A 52 7.79 -7.56 7.49
CA ASP A 52 7.50 -8.53 6.42
C ASP A 52 7.16 -7.81 5.10
N ALA A 53 6.41 -6.72 5.18
CA ALA A 53 6.10 -5.90 4.02
C ALA A 53 7.37 -5.28 3.44
N ARG A 54 8.31 -4.82 4.27
CA ARG A 54 9.59 -4.28 3.82
C ARG A 54 10.47 -5.34 3.17
N ALA A 55 10.46 -6.57 3.68
CA ALA A 55 11.18 -7.68 3.03
C ALA A 55 10.60 -8.03 1.64
N THR A 56 9.27 -7.90 1.50
CA THR A 56 8.54 -8.26 0.28
C THR A 56 8.58 -7.14 -0.77
N TYR A 57 8.19 -5.92 -0.37
CA TYR A 57 7.92 -4.78 -1.24
C TYR A 57 9.00 -3.68 -1.21
N GLY A 58 9.96 -3.75 -0.29
CA GLY A 58 10.91 -2.66 -0.02
C GLY A 58 10.31 -1.59 0.90
N ALA A 59 11.05 -0.51 1.14
CA ALA A 59 10.57 0.59 1.97
C ALA A 59 9.41 1.32 1.26
N ILE A 60 8.36 1.67 2.01
CA ILE A 60 7.13 2.23 1.45
C ILE A 60 7.31 3.53 0.66
N GLY A 61 8.29 4.35 1.03
CA GLY A 61 8.63 5.59 0.31
C GLY A 61 9.23 5.35 -1.08
N ASP A 62 9.82 4.18 -1.32
CA ASP A 62 10.52 3.83 -2.57
C ASP A 62 9.62 3.05 -3.55
N TRP A 63 8.35 2.89 -3.21
CA TRP A 63 7.39 2.16 -4.02
C TRP A 63 7.10 2.89 -5.34
N GLY A 64 7.23 2.16 -6.46
CA GLY A 64 6.96 2.69 -7.78
C GLY A 64 5.46 2.79 -8.03
N THR A 65 4.90 3.98 -7.89
CA THR A 65 3.46 4.25 -8.05
C THR A 65 3.13 5.04 -9.32
N GLY A 66 4.15 5.48 -10.06
CA GLY A 66 4.04 6.34 -11.24
C GLY A 66 3.35 5.73 -12.46
N GLU A 67 2.86 4.50 -12.42
CA GLU A 67 2.01 3.93 -13.47
C GLU A 67 0.51 4.07 -13.16
N LEU A 68 0.17 4.43 -11.93
CA LEU A 68 -1.20 4.45 -11.44
C LEU A 68 -1.93 5.72 -11.87
N THR A 69 -3.16 5.54 -12.32
CA THR A 69 -4.09 6.64 -12.65
C THR A 69 -5.22 6.77 -11.63
N ASP A 70 -5.54 5.68 -10.91
CA ASP A 70 -6.58 5.62 -9.87
C ASP A 70 -5.93 5.24 -8.53
N MET A 71 -5.96 6.18 -7.56
CA MET A 71 -5.53 5.94 -6.17
C MET A 71 -6.68 6.11 -5.18
N ARG A 72 -7.92 5.83 -5.59
CA ARG A 72 -9.08 5.97 -4.72
C ARG A 72 -8.97 5.07 -3.50
N GLY A 73 -9.04 5.68 -2.32
CA GLY A 73 -9.14 4.99 -1.04
C GLY A 73 -7.94 4.11 -0.64
N VAL A 74 -6.75 4.31 -1.23
CA VAL A 74 -5.57 3.49 -0.91
C VAL A 74 -5.22 3.55 0.59
N VAL A 75 -5.36 4.72 1.21
CA VAL A 75 -5.09 4.98 2.65
C VAL A 75 -6.39 5.33 3.40
N CYS A 76 -7.55 4.90 2.89
CA CYS A 76 -8.81 5.26 3.51
C CYS A 76 -9.07 4.41 4.76
N ALA A 77 -9.41 5.06 5.88
CA ALA A 77 -9.78 4.40 7.10
C ALA A 77 -11.30 4.35 7.30
N CYS A 78 -11.78 3.41 8.10
CA CYS A 78 -13.21 3.24 8.34
C CYS A 78 -13.53 2.46 9.61
N THR A 79 -14.41 2.98 10.45
CA THR A 79 -14.94 2.24 11.63
C THR A 79 -16.44 2.29 11.79
N SER A 80 -17.16 3.04 10.95
CA SER A 80 -18.61 3.06 10.96
C SER A 80 -19.19 2.00 10.02
N SER A 81 -20.29 1.37 10.41
CA SER A 81 -21.03 0.42 9.58
C SER A 81 -21.46 1.01 8.24
N TRP A 82 -21.77 2.32 8.22
CA TRP A 82 -22.10 3.04 7.00
C TRP A 82 -20.93 3.09 6.02
N CYS A 83 -19.75 3.50 6.49
CA CYS A 83 -18.59 3.64 5.61
C CYS A 83 -18.13 2.28 5.05
N VAL A 84 -18.15 1.19 5.85
CA VAL A 84 -17.81 -0.17 5.38
C VAL A 84 -18.77 -0.62 4.26
N SER A 85 -20.02 -0.15 4.28
CA SER A 85 -21.05 -0.53 3.31
C SER A 85 -21.08 0.37 2.06
N ASN A 86 -20.50 1.57 2.12
CA ASN A 86 -20.61 2.59 1.05
C ASN A 86 -19.27 2.98 0.43
N VAL A 87 -18.15 2.66 1.09
CA VAL A 87 -16.80 2.96 0.63
C VAL A 87 -15.93 1.71 0.78
N PRO A 88 -16.05 0.74 -0.15
CA PRO A 88 -15.47 -0.59 0.01
C PRO A 88 -13.93 -0.59 0.07
N GLU A 89 -13.26 0.44 -0.44
CA GLU A 89 -11.81 0.58 -0.32
C GLU A 89 -11.34 1.02 1.09
N CYS A 90 -12.22 1.55 1.94
CA CYS A 90 -11.86 2.02 3.26
C CYS A 90 -11.80 0.88 4.29
N ARG A 91 -10.72 0.82 5.04
CA ARG A 91 -10.37 -0.31 5.90
C ARG A 91 -10.09 0.14 7.33
N ALA A 92 -10.59 -0.59 8.33
CA ALA A 92 -10.34 -0.25 9.74
C ALA A 92 -8.85 -0.23 10.09
N ALA A 93 -8.04 -1.08 9.46
CA ALA A 93 -6.60 -1.14 9.67
C ALA A 93 -5.89 0.19 9.35
N MET A 94 -6.40 0.99 8.40
CA MET A 94 -5.78 2.27 8.01
C MET A 94 -5.89 3.36 9.08
N GLN A 95 -6.59 3.13 10.20
CA GLN A 95 -6.71 4.09 11.30
C GLN A 95 -5.37 4.47 11.94
N SER A 96 -4.37 3.61 11.85
CA SER A 96 -3.02 3.85 12.39
C SER A 96 -1.99 4.21 11.32
N PHE A 97 -2.38 4.26 10.04
CA PHE A 97 -1.44 4.50 8.96
C PHE A 97 -0.91 5.94 9.00
N ASN A 98 0.41 6.09 9.12
CA ASN A 98 1.08 7.38 9.12
C ASN A 98 2.53 7.29 8.58
N ALA A 99 2.78 6.35 7.67
CA ALA A 99 4.11 6.14 7.08
C ALA A 99 4.44 7.23 6.05
N ASP A 100 5.72 7.51 5.85
CA ASP A 100 6.18 8.49 4.86
C ASP A 100 5.98 7.95 3.43
N ILE A 101 5.08 8.60 2.69
CA ILE A 101 4.76 8.30 1.28
C ILE A 101 5.07 9.49 0.36
N ASN A 102 5.89 10.43 0.84
CA ASN A 102 6.28 11.61 0.06
C ASN A 102 6.98 11.20 -1.26
N GLY A 103 7.71 10.08 -1.26
CA GLY A 103 8.41 9.54 -2.44
C GLY A 103 7.53 8.95 -3.54
N TRP A 104 6.21 8.81 -3.33
CA TRP A 104 5.32 8.28 -4.36
C TRP A 104 5.20 9.23 -5.56
N ASP A 105 5.38 8.70 -6.76
CA ASP A 105 5.09 9.41 -8.00
C ASP A 105 3.60 9.33 -8.30
N VAL A 106 2.92 10.48 -8.15
CA VAL A 106 1.48 10.61 -8.39
C VAL A 106 1.16 11.45 -9.63
N SER A 107 2.17 11.79 -10.44
CA SER A 107 2.03 12.71 -11.57
C SER A 107 1.06 12.24 -12.68
N ARG A 108 0.69 10.96 -12.68
CA ARG A 108 -0.30 10.37 -13.60
C ARG A 108 -1.66 10.12 -12.98
N VAL A 109 -1.81 10.31 -11.68
CA VAL A 109 -3.06 10.08 -10.96
C VAL A 109 -4.09 11.11 -11.42
N THR A 110 -5.29 10.64 -11.75
CA THR A 110 -6.43 11.48 -12.12
C THR A 110 -7.51 11.48 -11.05
N THR A 111 -7.38 10.65 -10.01
CA THR A 111 -8.33 10.63 -8.89
C THR A 111 -7.73 10.15 -7.57
N PHE A 112 -7.92 10.96 -6.52
CA PHE A 112 -7.63 10.65 -5.12
C PHE A 112 -8.90 10.51 -4.26
N ARG A 113 -10.05 10.18 -4.87
CA ARG A 113 -11.32 10.13 -4.13
C ARG A 113 -11.17 9.21 -2.90
N TRP A 114 -11.50 9.74 -1.73
CA TRP A 114 -11.38 9.04 -0.44
C TRP A 114 -9.96 8.66 0.01
N MET A 115 -8.90 9.06 -0.68
CA MET A 115 -7.51 8.61 -0.43
C MET A 115 -7.12 8.59 1.05
N PHE A 116 -7.41 9.65 1.79
CA PHE A 116 -7.11 9.81 3.22
C PHE A 116 -8.36 9.98 4.09
N ALA A 117 -9.54 9.60 3.59
CA ALA A 117 -10.76 9.81 4.37
C ALA A 117 -10.72 9.01 5.68
N TYR A 118 -11.09 9.70 6.77
CA TYR A 118 -11.06 9.18 8.15
C TYR A 118 -9.69 8.70 8.66
N SER A 119 -8.61 8.96 7.92
CA SER A 119 -7.24 8.59 8.30
C SER A 119 -6.65 9.61 9.29
N VAL A 120 -5.71 9.16 10.12
CA VAL A 120 -4.89 10.00 11.00
C VAL A 120 -3.60 10.50 10.34
N PHE A 121 -3.44 10.22 9.04
CA PHE A 121 -2.26 10.56 8.27
C PHE A 121 -1.88 12.04 8.39
N ASN A 122 -0.61 12.30 8.68
CA ASN A 122 -0.06 13.64 8.92
C ASN A 122 1.43 13.75 8.51
N GLN A 123 1.81 13.07 7.42
CA GLN A 123 3.15 13.22 6.83
C GLN A 123 3.15 14.26 5.70
N PRO A 124 4.27 14.93 5.44
CA PRO A 124 4.38 15.85 4.31
C PRO A 124 4.20 15.14 2.96
N LEU A 125 3.57 15.81 2.00
CA LEU A 125 3.36 15.35 0.62
C LEU A 125 3.88 16.39 -0.39
N ILE A 126 5.07 16.94 -0.12
CA ILE A 126 5.63 18.10 -0.81
C ILE A 126 6.06 17.75 -2.25
N SER A 127 6.48 16.51 -2.52
CA SER A 127 6.91 16.07 -3.87
C SER A 127 5.78 15.59 -4.77
N TRP A 128 4.53 15.59 -4.29
CA TRP A 128 3.39 15.16 -5.10
C TRP A 128 3.02 16.22 -6.14
N ASP A 129 3.16 15.88 -7.42
CA ASP A 129 2.60 16.66 -8.52
C ASP A 129 1.12 16.30 -8.72
N THR A 130 0.23 17.18 -8.30
CA THR A 130 -1.24 17.01 -8.37
C THR A 130 -1.88 17.73 -9.56
N SER A 131 -1.10 18.21 -10.53
CA SER A 131 -1.61 18.99 -11.67
C SER A 131 -2.60 18.27 -12.58
N ARG A 132 -2.75 16.95 -12.44
CA ARG A 132 -3.66 16.10 -13.25
C ARG A 132 -5.01 15.77 -12.59
N VAL A 133 -5.27 16.31 -11.40
CA VAL A 133 -6.48 16.05 -10.60
C VAL A 133 -7.39 17.27 -10.55
#